data_AF-A0A7S1FHN6-F1
#
_entry.id   AF-A0A7S1FHN6-F1
#
_cell.length_a   1.000
_cell.length_b   1.000
_cell.length_c   1.000
_cell.angle_alpha   90.00
_cell.angle_beta   90.00
_cell.angle_gamma   90.00
#
_symmetry.space_group_name_H-M   'P 1'
#
loop_
_entity.id
_entity.type
_entity.pdbx_description
1 polymer ?
#
loop_
_entity_poly.entity_id
_entity_poly.type
_entity_poly.pdbx_seq_one_letter_code
_entity_poly.pdbx_strand_id
1 'polypeptide(L)'
;VRGLSIQTLRYIVVSLTATSLWSKEFVRTLLEVRRLCGKVKILVVKSSDFQFPSTDVLQESLCPQMAMMLSVGTNEVSELLNSLLSFLAIPFTPEAHVTVLEAEVQRLCVRLGDNAEQFQRFATDESKGSGISAKDTNGEADKCARTTEPNISLIPETFDTVSA
;
A
#
# COMPACT_ATOMS: atom_id res chain seq x y z
N VAL A 1 25.81 -19.95 9.49
CA VAL A 1 24.55 -19.33 9.02
C VAL A 1 23.97 -20.25 7.96
N ARG A 2 22.88 -20.98 8.26
CA ARG A 2 22.22 -21.84 7.26
C ARG A 2 21.61 -20.92 6.21
N GLY A 3 22.12 -20.99 4.98
CA GLY A 3 21.63 -20.18 3.87
C GLY A 3 20.16 -20.48 3.63
N LEU A 4 19.30 -19.49 3.84
CA LEU A 4 17.94 -19.55 3.33
C LEU A 4 18.07 -19.69 1.81
N SER A 5 17.68 -20.84 1.27
CA SER A 5 17.55 -21.01 -0.16
C SER A 5 16.46 -20.05 -0.65
N ILE A 6 16.86 -18.94 -1.26
CA ILE A 6 15.97 -17.95 -1.88
C ILE A 6 15.08 -18.58 -2.96
N GLN A 7 15.38 -19.79 -3.41
CA GLN A 7 14.66 -20.51 -4.47
C GLN A 7 13.18 -20.81 -4.13
N THR A 8 12.72 -20.63 -2.89
CA THR A 8 11.31 -20.83 -2.52
C THR A 8 10.50 -19.53 -2.44
N LEU A 9 11.07 -18.35 -2.73
CA LEU A 9 10.32 -17.09 -2.63
C LEU A 9 9.28 -16.99 -3.76
N ARG A 10 8.00 -17.15 -3.41
CA ARG A 10 6.89 -17.08 -4.37
C ARG A 10 6.31 -15.67 -4.53
N TYR A 11 6.41 -14.85 -3.50
CA TYR A 11 5.78 -13.54 -3.43
C TYR A 11 6.71 -12.51 -2.78
N ILE A 12 6.68 -11.28 -3.28
CA ILE A 12 7.29 -10.11 -2.66
C ILE A 12 6.18 -9.08 -2.48
N VAL A 13 6.10 -8.49 -1.28
CA VAL A 13 5.22 -7.36 -1.02
C VAL A 13 6.07 -6.09 -1.06
N VAL A 14 5.69 -5.14 -1.91
CA VAL A 14 6.37 -3.85 -2.06
C VAL A 14 5.43 -2.76 -1.57
N SER A 15 5.87 -2.01 -0.57
CA SER A 15 5.13 -0.84 -0.06
C SER A 15 5.69 0.44 -0.67
N LEU A 16 4.86 1.12 -1.45
CA LEU A 16 5.17 2.41 -2.05
C LEU A 16 4.76 3.53 -1.08
N THR A 17 5.76 4.21 -0.54
CA THR A 17 5.58 5.43 0.27
C THR A 17 5.89 6.67 -0.57
N ALA A 18 5.52 7.86 -0.09
CA ALA A 18 6.00 9.10 -0.70
C ALA A 18 7.51 9.03 -0.96
N THR A 19 7.89 9.49 -2.16
CA THR A 19 9.27 9.53 -2.70
C THR A 19 10.00 8.19 -2.82
N SER A 20 9.39 7.05 -2.49
CA SER A 20 10.04 5.72 -2.56
C SER A 20 10.67 5.43 -3.93
N LEU A 21 9.98 5.76 -5.02
CA LEU A 21 10.50 5.58 -6.38
C LEU A 21 11.72 6.45 -6.69
N TRP A 22 11.89 7.58 -6.01
CA TRP A 22 13.04 8.48 -6.14
C TRP A 22 14.22 8.07 -5.25
N SER A 23 14.05 7.09 -4.36
CA SER A 23 15.15 6.56 -3.54
C SER A 23 16.00 5.59 -4.36
N LYS A 24 17.29 5.94 -4.50
CA LYS A 24 18.30 5.08 -5.11
C LYS A 24 18.35 3.69 -4.44
N GLU A 25 18.33 3.66 -3.12
CA GLU A 25 18.44 2.44 -2.32
C GLU A 25 17.24 1.52 -2.55
N PHE A 26 16.05 2.10 -2.64
CA PHE A 26 14.81 1.37 -2.91
C PHE A 26 14.85 0.71 -4.30
N VAL A 27 15.12 1.49 -5.35
CA VAL A 27 15.17 0.97 -6.73
C VAL A 27 16.30 -0.06 -6.90
N ARG A 28 17.47 0.20 -6.30
CA ARG A 28 18.58 -0.78 -6.27
C ARG A 28 18.17 -2.09 -5.63
N THR A 29 17.50 -2.03 -4.48
CA THR A 29 17.07 -3.24 -3.75
C THR A 29 16.07 -4.03 -4.60
N LEU A 30 15.12 -3.37 -5.24
CA LEU A 30 14.17 -4.02 -6.13
C LEU A 30 14.84 -4.68 -7.35
N LEU A 31 15.85 -4.04 -7.95
CA LEU A 31 16.64 -4.63 -9.03
C LEU A 31 17.36 -5.90 -8.57
N GLU A 32 18.05 -5.84 -7.42
CA GLU A 32 18.77 -7.00 -6.88
C GLU A 32 17.82 -8.14 -6.52
N VAL A 33 16.67 -7.83 -5.92
CA VAL A 33 15.64 -8.83 -5.61
C VAL A 33 15.10 -9.47 -6.90
N ARG A 34 14.83 -8.69 -7.95
CA ARG A 34 14.39 -9.21 -9.26
C ARG A 34 15.45 -10.13 -9.88
N ARG A 35 16.73 -9.77 -9.79
CA ARG A 35 17.86 -10.58 -10.30
C ARG A 35 18.02 -11.88 -9.54
N LEU A 36 17.93 -11.84 -8.21
CA LEU A 36 18.13 -13.01 -7.34
C LEU A 36 16.95 -13.98 -7.36
N CYS A 37 15.73 -13.47 -7.41
CA CYS A 37 14.54 -14.29 -7.20
C CYS A 37 13.86 -14.72 -8.52
N GLY A 38 14.28 -14.19 -9.67
CA GLY A 38 13.73 -14.55 -10.97
C GLY A 38 12.24 -14.19 -11.09
N LYS A 39 11.41 -15.16 -11.50
CA LYS A 39 9.96 -14.96 -11.67
C LYS A 39 9.25 -15.01 -10.31
N VAL A 40 9.18 -13.87 -9.62
CA VAL A 40 8.39 -13.72 -8.38
C VAL A 40 7.14 -12.90 -8.64
N LYS A 41 6.03 -13.26 -7.97
CA LYS A 41 4.83 -12.45 -7.98
C LYS A 41 5.01 -11.25 -7.05
N ILE A 42 4.88 -10.05 -7.59
CA ILE A 42 4.98 -8.81 -6.82
C ILE A 42 3.57 -8.35 -6.45
N LEU A 43 3.34 -8.14 -5.16
CA LEU A 43 2.16 -7.47 -4.64
C LEU A 43 2.56 -6.06 -4.25
N VAL A 44 1.91 -5.06 -4.85
CA VAL A 44 2.18 -3.67 -4.54
C VAL A 44 1.09 -3.14 -3.62
N VAL A 45 1.53 -2.58 -2.50
CA VAL A 45 0.69 -1.78 -1.60
C VAL A 45 1.20 -0.35 -1.66
N LYS A 46 0.31 0.63 -1.49
CA LYS A 46 0.68 2.04 -1.48
C LYS A 46 0.16 2.72 -0.22
N SER A 47 0.94 3.67 0.27
CA SER A 47 0.45 4.62 1.27
C SER A 47 -0.58 5.58 0.68
N SER A 48 -1.29 6.27 1.55
CA SER A 48 -2.31 7.26 1.17
C SER A 48 -1.70 8.48 0.47
N ASP A 49 -0.50 8.89 0.87
CA ASP A 49 0.27 10.01 0.32
C ASP A 49 1.07 9.68 -0.94
N PHE A 50 1.09 8.40 -1.36
CA PHE A 50 1.76 8.01 -2.59
C PHE A 50 0.99 8.45 -3.85
N GLN A 51 1.67 9.25 -4.68
CA GLN A 51 1.19 9.66 -6.01
C GLN A 51 1.93 8.89 -7.10
N PHE A 52 1.17 8.30 -8.02
CA PHE A 52 1.74 7.64 -9.20
C PHE A 52 2.35 8.69 -10.14
N PRO A 53 3.62 8.51 -10.59
CA PRO A 53 4.16 9.38 -11.61
C PRO A 53 3.40 9.17 -12.92
N SER A 54 3.25 10.24 -13.71
CA SER A 54 2.76 10.11 -15.08
C SER A 54 3.76 9.31 -15.92
N THR A 55 3.30 8.74 -17.04
CA THR A 55 4.16 8.03 -18.00
C THR A 55 5.32 8.92 -18.46
N ASP A 56 5.06 10.20 -18.70
CA ASP A 56 6.09 11.16 -19.14
C ASP A 56 7.14 11.39 -18.05
N VAL A 57 6.71 11.63 -16.80
CA VAL A 57 7.63 11.76 -15.65
C VAL A 57 8.46 10.49 -15.47
N LEU A 58 7.85 9.32 -15.65
CA LEU A 58 8.53 8.04 -15.54
C LEU A 58 9.61 7.88 -16.63
N GLN A 59 9.28 8.15 -17.89
CA GLN A 59 10.18 7.90 -19.03
C GLN A 59 11.23 9.01 -19.23
N GLU A 60 10.85 10.27 -19.06
CA GLU A 60 11.72 11.42 -19.35
C GLU A 60 12.60 11.81 -18.17
N SER A 61 12.17 11.53 -16.94
CA SER A 61 12.84 12.00 -15.72
C SER A 61 13.31 10.86 -14.82
N LEU A 62 12.38 10.06 -14.30
CA LEU A 62 12.69 9.10 -13.25
C LEU A 62 13.60 7.96 -13.73
N CYS A 63 13.26 7.28 -14.83
CA CYS A 63 14.04 6.17 -15.36
C CYS A 63 15.47 6.57 -15.76
N PRO A 64 15.70 7.66 -16.52
CA PRO A 64 17.05 8.11 -16.86
C PRO A 64 17.89 8.48 -15.64
N GLN A 65 17.30 9.21 -14.67
CA GLN A 65 18.01 9.60 -13.45
C GLN A 65 18.41 8.39 -12.61
N MET A 66 17.49 7.45 -12.38
CA MET A 66 17.79 6.24 -11.60
C MET A 66 18.81 5.34 -12.31
N ALA A 67 18.71 5.19 -13.63
CA ALA A 67 19.67 4.45 -14.43
C ALA A 67 21.09 5.02 -14.28
N MET A 68 21.23 6.35 -14.34
CA MET A 68 22.50 7.04 -14.10
C MET A 68 23.01 6.82 -12.67
N MET A 69 22.17 7.03 -11.65
CA MET A 69 22.53 6.88 -10.23
C MET A 69 22.97 5.46 -9.86
N LEU A 70 22.45 4.45 -10.57
CA LEU A 70 22.71 3.04 -10.34
C LEU A 70 23.74 2.45 -11.32
N SER A 71 24.15 3.21 -12.34
CA SER A 71 25.04 2.75 -13.41
C SER A 71 24.51 1.50 -14.12
N VAL A 72 23.21 1.49 -14.42
CA VAL A 72 22.51 0.43 -15.17
C VAL A 72 21.82 1.00 -16.41
N GLY A 73 21.32 0.14 -17.30
CA GLY A 73 20.61 0.59 -18.49
C GLY A 73 19.21 1.16 -18.16
N THR A 74 18.83 2.25 -18.82
CA THR A 74 17.49 2.86 -18.66
C THR A 74 16.36 1.88 -18.94
N ASN A 75 16.54 0.97 -19.90
CA ASN A 75 15.56 -0.06 -20.22
C ASN A 75 15.32 -1.01 -19.04
N GLU A 76 16.37 -1.37 -18.29
CA GLU A 76 16.26 -2.28 -17.14
C GLU A 76 15.43 -1.65 -16.01
N VAL A 77 15.67 -0.36 -15.73
CA VAL A 77 14.89 0.42 -14.76
C VAL A 77 13.45 0.59 -15.23
N SER A 78 13.25 0.94 -16.50
CA SER A 78 11.92 1.15 -17.09
C SER A 78 11.08 -0.13 -17.02
N GLU A 79 11.66 -1.29 -17.38
CA GLU A 79 10.97 -2.58 -17.22
C GLU A 79 10.63 -2.89 -15.77
N LEU A 80 11.55 -2.62 -14.82
CA LEU A 80 11.31 -2.87 -13.41
C LEU A 80 10.13 -2.01 -12.91
N LEU A 81 10.18 -0.70 -13.17
CA LEU A 81 9.17 0.23 -12.67
C LEU A 81 7.83 0.04 -13.38
N ASN A 82 7.82 -0.22 -14.69
CA ASN A 82 6.59 -0.58 -15.40
C ASN A 82 5.98 -1.87 -14.84
N SER A 83 6.80 -2.88 -14.57
CA SER A 83 6.31 -4.12 -13.93
C SER A 83 5.72 -3.81 -12.56
N LEU A 84 6.41 -3.03 -11.73
CA LEU A 84 5.94 -2.65 -10.40
C LEU A 84 4.62 -1.86 -10.46
N LEU A 85 4.52 -0.87 -11.33
CA LEU A 85 3.37 0.03 -11.42
C LEU A 85 2.20 -0.56 -12.22
N SER A 86 2.43 -1.62 -13.00
CA SER A 86 1.36 -2.37 -13.68
C SER A 86 0.44 -3.12 -12.73
N PHE A 87 0.91 -3.40 -11.50
CA PHE A 87 0.09 -4.04 -10.49
C PHE A 87 -0.89 -3.02 -9.89
N LEU A 88 -2.16 -3.41 -9.81
CA LEU A 88 -3.18 -2.61 -9.12
C LEU A 88 -2.82 -2.49 -7.63
N ALA A 89 -2.18 -1.36 -7.29
CA ALA A 89 -1.70 -1.13 -5.93
C ALA A 89 -2.90 -1.08 -4.98
N ILE A 90 -2.82 -1.88 -3.93
CA ILE A 90 -3.85 -1.90 -2.91
C ILE A 90 -3.60 -0.69 -2.00
N PRO A 91 -4.58 0.20 -1.83
CA PRO A 91 -4.47 1.23 -0.80
C PRO A 91 -4.31 0.52 0.54
N PHE A 92 -3.23 0.81 1.24
CA PHE A 92 -2.95 0.30 2.56
C PHE A 92 -2.85 1.50 3.48
N THR A 93 -3.83 1.65 4.36
CA THR A 93 -3.90 2.78 5.27
C THR A 93 -3.80 2.22 6.69
N PRO A 94 -2.61 2.25 7.32
CA PRO A 94 -2.45 1.77 8.68
C PRO A 94 -3.06 2.80 9.66
N GLU A 95 -4.39 2.93 9.65
CA GLU A 95 -5.10 3.66 10.70
C GLU A 95 -5.19 2.79 11.96
N ALA A 96 -5.20 3.47 13.12
CA ALA A 96 -4.65 3.03 14.40
C ALA A 96 -5.27 1.80 15.10
N HIS A 97 -6.13 1.03 14.42
CA HIS A 97 -6.75 -0.16 14.98
C HIS A 97 -6.22 -1.44 14.33
N VAL A 98 -5.72 -2.35 15.18
CA VAL A 98 -5.22 -3.69 14.79
C VAL A 98 -6.23 -4.45 13.93
N THR A 99 -7.53 -4.30 14.20
CA THR A 99 -8.60 -4.93 13.43
C THR A 99 -8.67 -4.47 11.97
N VAL A 100 -8.35 -3.19 11.68
CA VAL A 100 -8.29 -2.66 10.31
C VAL A 100 -7.08 -3.22 9.59
N LEU A 101 -5.94 -3.28 10.29
CA LEU A 101 -4.70 -3.89 9.78
C LEU A 101 -4.92 -5.38 9.45
N GLU A 102 -5.57 -6.13 10.33
CA GLU A 102 -5.92 -7.54 10.11
C GLU A 102 -6.82 -7.71 8.88
N ALA A 103 -7.85 -6.86 8.73
CA ALA A 103 -8.72 -6.89 7.55
C ALA A 103 -7.98 -6.51 6.25
N GLU A 104 -7.01 -5.58 6.31
CA GLU A 104 -6.14 -5.25 5.18
C GLU A 104 -5.21 -6.40 4.81
N VAL A 105 -4.54 -6.99 5.80
CA VAL A 105 -3.68 -8.18 5.61
C VAL A 105 -4.50 -9.34 5.07
N GLN A 106 -5.71 -9.57 5.57
CA GLN A 106 -6.60 -10.61 5.07
C GLN A 106 -6.97 -10.39 3.60
N ARG A 107 -7.31 -9.14 3.21
CA ARG A 107 -7.55 -8.79 1.80
C ARG A 107 -6.32 -9.05 0.93
N LEU A 108 -5.11 -8.77 1.43
CA LEU A 108 -3.86 -9.10 0.74
C LEU A 108 -3.69 -10.62 0.60
N CYS A 109 -3.91 -11.39 1.66
CA CYS A 109 -3.82 -12.85 1.64
C CYS A 109 -4.80 -13.50 0.67
N VAL A 110 -6.04 -13.02 0.58
CA VAL A 110 -7.04 -13.52 -0.38
C VAL A 110 -6.57 -13.27 -1.81
N ARG A 111 -6.05 -12.07 -2.12
CA ARG A 111 -5.54 -11.74 -3.46
C ARG A 111 -4.25 -12.48 -3.82
N LEU A 112 -3.40 -12.76 -2.83
CA LEU A 112 -2.21 -13.60 -3.01
C LEU A 112 -2.59 -15.06 -3.26
N GLY A 113 -3.70 -15.48 -2.65
CA GLY A 113 -4.20 -16.83 -2.64
C GLY A 113 -5.35 -17.06 -3.61
N ASP A 114 -5.15 -16.96 -4.92
CA ASP A 114 -5.90 -17.82 -5.87
C ASP A 114 -5.50 -19.33 -5.71
N ASN A 115 -5.46 -19.76 -4.43
CA ASN A 115 -5.36 -21.08 -3.78
C ASN A 115 -6.04 -20.99 -2.37
N ALA A 116 -7.09 -20.16 -2.23
CA ALA A 116 -7.71 -19.68 -0.97
C ALA A 116 -8.53 -20.71 -0.16
N GLU A 117 -8.14 -21.98 -0.09
CA GLU A 117 -8.92 -22.97 0.69
C GLU A 117 -8.58 -23.04 2.19
N GLN A 118 -7.54 -22.36 2.70
CA GLN A 118 -7.00 -22.69 4.04
C GLN A 118 -7.40 -21.78 5.22
N PHE A 119 -8.09 -20.64 5.03
CA PHE A 119 -8.18 -19.64 6.11
C PHE A 119 -9.57 -19.41 6.73
N GLN A 120 -10.59 -20.19 6.39
CA GLN A 120 -11.89 -20.15 7.10
C GLN A 120 -11.81 -20.54 8.59
N ARG A 121 -10.68 -21.05 9.07
CA ARG A 121 -10.51 -21.53 10.45
C ARG A 121 -10.29 -20.44 11.52
N PHE A 122 -9.87 -19.24 11.17
CA PHE A 122 -9.54 -18.21 12.17
C PHE A 122 -10.68 -17.24 12.48
N ALA A 123 -11.74 -17.22 11.67
CA ALA A 123 -12.87 -16.30 11.86
C ALA A 123 -13.99 -16.87 12.76
N THR A 124 -13.86 -18.09 13.29
CA THR A 124 -14.97 -18.78 13.99
C THR A 124 -14.80 -18.96 15.50
N ASP A 125 -13.69 -18.55 16.12
CA ASP A 125 -13.46 -18.84 17.55
C ASP A 125 -13.86 -17.74 18.55
N GLU A 126 -14.38 -16.60 18.09
CA GLU A 126 -14.80 -15.47 18.96
C GLU A 126 -16.33 -15.41 19.21
N SER A 127 -17.05 -16.54 19.12
CA SER A 127 -18.50 -16.55 19.38
C SER A 127 -18.99 -17.78 20.15
N LYS A 128 -18.33 -18.09 21.26
CA LYS A 128 -18.95 -18.88 22.35
C LYS A 128 -18.48 -18.37 23.70
N GLY A 129 -19.07 -17.28 24.19
CA GLY A 129 -18.77 -16.87 25.56
C GLY A 129 -19.36 -15.55 26.04
N SER A 130 -20.67 -15.31 25.90
CA SER A 130 -21.41 -14.55 26.93
C SER A 130 -22.91 -14.67 26.72
N GLY A 131 -23.53 -15.66 27.37
CA GLY A 131 -24.97 -15.63 27.58
C GLY A 131 -25.29 -14.59 28.64
N ILE A 132 -25.73 -13.41 28.22
CA ILE A 132 -26.36 -12.44 29.12
C ILE A 132 -27.84 -12.41 28.77
N SER A 133 -28.60 -12.92 29.73
CA SER A 133 -30.06 -12.96 29.78
C SER A 133 -30.68 -11.62 29.44
N ALA A 134 -31.62 -11.64 28.50
CA ALA A 134 -32.54 -10.55 28.24
C ALA A 134 -33.28 -10.17 29.54
N LYS A 135 -33.32 -8.87 29.82
CA LYS A 135 -34.31 -8.30 30.72
C LYS A 135 -34.78 -6.97 30.13
N ASP A 136 -36.09 -6.93 29.94
CA ASP A 136 -36.87 -5.86 29.35
C ASP A 136 -36.64 -4.51 30.05
N THR A 137 -36.53 -3.43 29.27
CA THR A 137 -37.08 -2.12 29.66
C THR A 137 -37.46 -1.31 28.43
N ASN A 138 -38.77 -1.07 28.32
CA ASN A 138 -39.42 -0.06 27.47
C ASN A 138 -38.98 1.37 27.83
N GLY A 139 -39.16 2.27 26.85
CA GLY A 139 -39.17 3.74 27.01
C GLY A 139 -38.10 4.41 26.16
N GLU A 140 -38.25 5.62 25.63
CA GLU A 140 -39.33 6.57 25.42
C GLU A 140 -38.72 7.61 24.44
N ALA A 141 -39.55 8.34 23.70
CA ALA A 141 -39.18 9.27 22.65
C ALA A 141 -38.35 10.50 23.11
N ASP A 142 -37.54 11.06 22.20
CA ASP A 142 -37.39 12.51 21.89
C ASP A 142 -36.16 12.69 20.97
N LYS A 143 -36.21 13.26 19.75
CA LYS A 143 -36.51 14.64 19.33
C LYS A 143 -35.41 15.66 19.72
N CYS A 144 -34.55 16.05 18.76
CA CYS A 144 -33.95 17.39 18.56
C CYS A 144 -32.86 17.34 17.47
N ALA A 145 -33.02 18.04 16.35
CA ALA A 145 -32.48 19.39 16.05
C ALA A 145 -30.96 19.35 15.69
N ARG A 146 -30.57 19.48 14.42
CA ARG A 146 -30.42 20.71 13.58
C ARG A 146 -29.12 21.48 13.92
N THR A 147 -28.46 21.99 12.85
CA THR A 147 -27.39 23.03 12.82
C THR A 147 -25.96 22.47 13.07
N THR A 148 -24.89 22.82 12.36
CA THR A 148 -24.52 24.01 11.56
C THR A 148 -23.32 23.65 10.66
N GLU A 149 -23.29 24.15 9.41
CA GLU A 149 -22.12 24.04 8.51
C GLU A 149 -21.01 25.03 8.91
N PRO A 150 -19.72 24.63 8.90
CA PRO A 150 -18.62 25.58 9.03
C PRO A 150 -18.27 26.23 7.68
N ASN A 151 -18.37 27.57 7.68
CA ASN A 151 -17.93 28.48 6.64
C ASN A 151 -16.39 28.48 6.55
N ILE A 152 -15.83 27.97 5.44
CA ILE A 152 -14.38 28.00 5.19
C ILE A 152 -14.08 29.14 4.22
N SER A 153 -13.57 30.24 4.77
CA SER A 153 -12.99 31.34 4.00
C SER A 153 -11.61 30.94 3.46
N LEU A 154 -11.49 30.92 2.13
CA LEU A 154 -10.25 30.75 1.39
C LEU A 154 -9.35 31.99 1.57
N ILE A 155 -8.11 31.77 2.00
CA ILE A 155 -7.03 32.75 1.98
C ILE A 155 -6.19 32.47 0.72
N PRO A 156 -5.94 33.45 -0.17
CA PRO A 156 -5.02 33.27 -1.28
C PRO A 156 -3.56 33.39 -0.80
N GLU A 157 -2.77 32.34 -0.97
CA GLU A 157 -1.31 32.40 -0.85
C GLU A 157 -0.72 33.05 -2.11
N THR A 158 -0.06 34.19 -1.93
CA THR A 158 0.80 34.80 -2.94
C THR A 158 2.14 34.09 -2.96
N PHE A 159 2.48 33.43 -4.07
CA PHE A 159 3.82 32.92 -4.34
C PHE A 159 4.70 34.02 -4.94
N ASP A 160 5.70 34.47 -4.18
CA ASP A 160 6.79 35.26 -4.71
C ASP A 160 7.75 34.36 -5.50
N THR A 161 8.02 34.79 -6.73
CA THR A 161 8.94 34.16 -7.68
C THR A 161 10.36 34.62 -7.38
N VAL A 162 11.25 33.72 -6.96
CA VAL A 162 12.69 34.01 -6.87
C VAL A 162 13.39 33.33 -8.04
N SER A 163 13.78 34.14 -9.02
CA SER A 163 14.73 33.76 -10.07
C SER A 163 16.16 33.95 -9.56
N ALA A 164 16.99 32.93 -9.71
CA ALA A 164 18.45 33.05 -9.82
C ALA A 164 18.97 31.90 -10.70
#